data_AF-C8VSG1-F1
#
_entry.id   AF-C8VSG1-F1
#
_cell.length_a   1.000
_cell.length_b   1.000
_cell.length_c   1.000
_cell.angle_alpha   90.00
_cell.angle_beta   90.00
_cell.angle_gamma   90.00
#
_symmetry.space_group_name_H-M   'P 1'
#
loop_
_entity.id
_entity.type
_entity.pdbx_description
1 polymer ?
#
loop_
_entity_poly.entity_id
_entity_poly.type
_entity_poly.pdbx_seq_one_letter_code
_entity_poly.pdbx_strand_id
1 'polypeptide(L)'
;MSPSHIRILSQNNLYYFYLCLTTKHYHHSTKVKMPLVVPGITNTGSGNSKDDWLNKLVGKKISDSHNETCFAKQDLPESHRIVKPGDFTTMDYRPERLNIHLDENENVRDVNYG
;
A
#
# COMPACT_ATOMS: atom_id res chain seq x y z
N MET A 1 -21.75 -3.23 74.49
CA MET A 1 -22.65 -4.10 73.70
C MET A 1 -22.36 -3.85 72.22
N SER A 2 -21.90 -4.89 71.52
CA SER A 2 -21.83 -4.97 70.05
C SER A 2 -23.26 -4.95 69.48
N PRO A 3 -23.52 -4.36 68.30
CA PRO A 3 -23.43 -5.09 67.01
C PRO A 3 -23.02 -4.16 65.83
N SER A 4 -22.51 -4.55 64.66
CA SER A 4 -22.16 -5.82 64.03
C SER A 4 -21.12 -5.48 62.96
N HIS A 5 -20.01 -6.18 63.01
CA HIS A 5 -18.96 -6.18 62.01
C HIS A 5 -19.47 -7.01 60.82
N ILE A 6 -19.76 -6.39 59.67
CA ILE A 6 -20.04 -7.13 58.43
C ILE A 6 -18.75 -7.17 57.61
N ARG A 7 -18.09 -8.32 57.64
CA ARG A 7 -17.12 -8.73 56.62
C ARG A 7 -17.88 -9.41 55.50
N ILE A 8 -17.72 -8.94 54.26
CA ILE A 8 -17.63 -9.81 53.08
C ILE A 8 -16.56 -9.22 52.16
N LEU A 9 -15.39 -9.86 52.15
CA LEU A 9 -14.47 -9.85 51.01
C LEU A 9 -15.19 -10.55 49.86
N SER A 10 -15.05 -10.06 48.62
CA SER A 10 -14.72 -10.87 47.44
C SER A 10 -15.17 -10.19 46.14
N GLN A 11 -14.19 -10.03 45.26
CA GLN A 11 -14.26 -9.71 43.83
C GLN A 11 -14.62 -8.27 43.46
N ASN A 12 -14.12 -7.82 42.30
CA ASN A 12 -14.30 -6.50 41.67
C ASN A 12 -13.14 -5.48 41.81
N ASN A 13 -11.90 -5.93 41.99
CA ASN A 13 -10.70 -5.12 41.79
C ASN A 13 -10.02 -5.43 40.44
N LEU A 14 -10.65 -5.13 39.29
CA LEU A 14 -9.95 -5.16 37.99
C LEU A 14 -10.60 -4.34 36.84
N TYR A 15 -11.62 -3.51 37.07
CA TYR A 15 -12.36 -2.90 35.94
C TYR A 15 -12.45 -1.36 35.90
N TYR A 16 -11.83 -0.63 36.84
CA TYR A 16 -11.91 0.84 36.88
C TYR A 16 -10.58 1.57 36.63
N PHE A 17 -9.64 0.95 35.91
CA PHE A 17 -8.48 1.67 35.36
C PHE A 17 -8.69 2.10 33.89
N TYR A 18 -9.85 1.76 33.30
CA TYR A 18 -10.21 2.11 31.95
C TYR A 18 -11.37 3.11 31.93
N LEU A 19 -11.10 4.40 32.17
CA LEU A 19 -11.69 5.50 31.39
C LEU A 19 -11.12 6.88 31.80
N CYS A 20 -10.77 7.67 30.77
CA CYS A 20 -10.82 9.14 30.73
C CYS A 20 -9.79 9.88 31.60
N LEU A 21 -8.81 10.58 31.02
CA LEU A 21 -8.88 11.98 30.51
C LEU A 21 -7.46 12.28 29.93
N THR A 22 -7.15 13.01 28.86
CA THR A 22 -7.87 13.91 27.95
C THR A 22 -6.97 14.25 26.75
N THR A 23 -7.62 14.44 25.60
CA THR A 23 -7.25 15.35 24.48
C THR A 23 -5.91 15.16 23.76
N LYS A 24 -5.98 14.77 22.47
CA LYS A 24 -5.60 15.70 21.39
C LYS A 24 -6.46 15.49 20.13
N HIS A 25 -7.08 16.60 19.76
CA HIS A 25 -7.24 17.12 18.40
C HIS A 25 -7.99 16.29 17.36
N TYR A 26 -9.21 16.75 17.11
CA TYR A 26 -9.91 16.64 15.84
C TYR A 26 -9.00 17.00 14.65
N HIS A 27 -9.05 16.17 13.61
CA HIS A 27 -8.98 16.68 12.25
C HIS A 27 -9.99 15.97 11.36
N HIS A 28 -10.98 16.75 10.97
CA HIS A 28 -11.78 16.73 9.76
C HIS A 28 -11.98 15.40 8.99
N SER A 29 -13.25 14.99 8.96
CA SER A 29 -13.85 14.01 8.05
C SER A 29 -13.42 14.20 6.60
N THR A 30 -12.63 13.27 6.08
CA THR A 30 -12.54 13.02 4.64
C THR A 30 -12.87 11.55 4.42
N LYS A 31 -13.71 11.29 3.42
CA LYS A 31 -14.31 9.99 3.11
C LYS A 31 -13.20 8.98 2.78
N VAL A 32 -12.75 8.20 3.77
CA VAL A 32 -11.75 7.14 3.57
C VAL A 32 -12.40 6.03 2.73
N LYS A 33 -12.02 5.94 1.45
CA LYS A 33 -12.24 4.76 0.60
C LYS A 33 -11.70 3.55 1.35
N MET A 34 -12.57 2.63 1.72
CA MET A 34 -12.19 1.40 2.43
C MET A 34 -11.32 0.54 1.51
N PRO A 35 -10.05 0.21 1.87
CA PRO A 35 -9.28 -0.76 1.11
C PRO A 35 -9.84 -2.17 1.40
N LEU A 36 -10.12 -2.94 0.34
CA LEU A 36 -10.43 -4.36 0.44
C LEU A 36 -9.20 -5.09 0.98
N VAL A 37 -9.21 -5.37 2.29
CA VAL A 37 -8.21 -6.25 2.91
C VAL A 37 -8.57 -7.69 2.52
N VAL A 38 -7.80 -8.27 1.62
CA VAL A 38 -7.82 -9.71 1.34
C VAL A 38 -6.67 -10.33 2.15
N PRO A 39 -6.93 -11.12 3.21
CA PRO A 39 -5.88 -11.83 3.92
C PRO A 39 -5.35 -12.95 3.01
N GLY A 40 -4.17 -12.78 2.42
CA GLY A 40 -3.60 -13.81 1.55
C GLY A 40 -2.42 -13.43 0.64
N ILE A 41 -2.00 -12.16 0.58
CA ILE A 41 -0.75 -11.77 -0.09
C ILE A 41 0.29 -11.35 0.95
N THR A 42 0.73 -12.31 1.77
CA THR A 42 1.95 -12.13 2.53
C THR A 42 3.12 -12.20 1.55
N ASN A 43 3.63 -11.03 1.14
CA ASN A 43 4.88 -10.86 0.40
C ASN A 43 6.04 -11.34 1.30
N THR A 44 6.15 -12.65 1.50
CA THR A 44 7.23 -13.31 2.23
C THR A 44 8.36 -13.56 1.25
N GLY A 45 9.24 -12.57 1.09
CA GLY A 45 10.43 -12.75 0.28
C GLY A 45 11.08 -11.43 -0.09
N SER A 46 12.13 -11.10 0.64
CA SER A 46 13.27 -10.30 0.19
C SER A 46 13.24 -9.84 -1.29
N GLY A 47 13.05 -8.53 -1.50
CA GLY A 47 14.09 -7.77 -2.20
C GLY A 47 14.03 -7.62 -3.72
N ASN A 48 12.92 -7.88 -4.42
CA ASN A 48 12.85 -7.59 -5.85
C ASN A 48 11.80 -6.51 -6.17
N SER A 49 12.23 -5.24 -6.21
CA SER A 49 11.40 -4.10 -6.62
C SER A 49 10.68 -4.35 -7.96
N LYS A 50 11.24 -5.21 -8.84
CA LYS A 50 10.64 -5.61 -10.11
C LYS A 50 9.25 -6.23 -9.92
N ASP A 51 9.12 -7.22 -9.03
CA ASP A 51 7.87 -7.97 -8.87
C ASP A 51 6.76 -7.09 -8.29
N ASP A 52 7.13 -6.16 -7.39
CA ASP A 52 6.22 -5.15 -6.86
C ASP A 52 5.68 -4.23 -7.96
N TRP A 53 6.55 -3.77 -8.88
CA TRP A 53 6.12 -2.95 -10.02
C TRP A 53 5.32 -3.73 -11.04
N LEU A 54 5.69 -4.98 -11.30
CA LEU A 54 4.97 -5.86 -12.21
C LEU A 54 3.53 -6.02 -11.74
N ASN A 55 3.33 -6.38 -10.48
CA ASN A 55 1.99 -6.54 -9.90
C ASN A 55 1.16 -5.25 -9.91
N LYS A 56 1.81 -4.07 -9.77
CA LYS A 56 1.12 -2.77 -9.82
C LYS A 56 0.71 -2.37 -11.23
N LEU A 57 1.56 -2.64 -12.22
CA LEU A 57 1.47 -2.04 -13.55
C LEU A 57 0.85 -2.98 -14.59
N VAL A 58 1.03 -4.30 -14.47
CA VAL A 58 0.56 -5.28 -15.47
C VAL A 58 -0.94 -5.11 -15.75
N GLY A 59 -1.28 -5.06 -17.04
CA GLY A 59 -2.64 -4.91 -17.52
C GLY A 59 -3.23 -3.50 -17.40
N LYS A 60 -2.48 -2.52 -16.85
CA LYS A 60 -2.87 -1.11 -16.82
C LYS A 60 -2.28 -0.35 -18.00
N LYS A 61 -2.93 0.75 -18.37
CA LYS A 61 -2.38 1.74 -19.30
C LYS A 61 -1.57 2.80 -18.55
N ILE A 62 -0.53 3.33 -19.19
CA ILE A 62 0.23 4.47 -18.63
C ILE A 62 -0.30 5.77 -19.24
N SER A 63 -0.80 6.69 -18.40
CA SER A 63 -1.29 8.01 -18.82
C SER A 63 -0.70 9.13 -17.97
N ASP A 64 -0.90 10.38 -18.40
CA ASP A 64 -0.42 11.55 -17.64
C ASP A 64 -1.25 11.82 -16.38
N SER A 65 -2.50 11.34 -16.34
CA SER A 65 -3.41 11.45 -15.19
C SER A 65 -3.73 10.06 -14.62
N HIS A 66 -4.08 10.02 -13.33
CA HIS A 66 -4.50 8.80 -12.65
C HIS A 66 -5.99 8.53 -12.93
N ASN A 67 -6.31 7.34 -13.44
CA ASN A 67 -7.69 6.88 -13.64
C ASN A 67 -7.84 5.45 -13.10
N GLU A 68 -9.07 4.95 -12.91
CA GLU A 68 -9.32 3.62 -12.38
C GLU A 68 -8.65 2.50 -13.20
N THR A 69 -8.51 2.72 -14.52
CA THR A 69 -7.89 1.82 -15.48
C THR A 69 -6.47 2.24 -15.91
N CYS A 70 -6.01 3.43 -15.51
CA CYS A 70 -4.76 4.00 -15.98
C CYS A 70 -3.84 4.44 -14.82
N PHE A 71 -2.58 4.07 -14.92
CA PHE A 71 -1.54 4.45 -13.98
C PHE A 71 -0.88 5.77 -14.41
N ALA A 72 -0.70 6.70 -13.47
CA ALA A 72 -0.12 7.99 -13.77
C ALA A 72 1.41 7.90 -13.91
N LYS A 73 2.00 8.62 -14.88
CA LYS A 73 3.46 8.73 -15.00
C LYS A 73 4.12 9.37 -13.78
N GLN A 74 3.38 10.17 -13.02
CA GLN A 74 3.87 10.81 -11.79
C GLN A 74 4.13 9.81 -10.66
N ASP A 75 3.45 8.66 -10.69
CA ASP A 75 3.59 7.60 -9.70
C ASP A 75 4.72 6.61 -10.06
N LEU A 76 5.37 6.80 -11.22
CA LEU A 76 6.52 6.01 -11.65
C LEU A 76 7.81 6.54 -11.03
N PRO A 77 8.85 5.70 -10.88
CA PRO A 77 10.15 6.16 -10.40
C PRO A 77 10.74 7.22 -11.35
N GLU A 78 11.56 8.12 -10.81
CA GLU A 78 12.16 9.22 -11.59
C GLU A 78 12.93 8.71 -12.82
N SER A 79 13.69 7.62 -12.65
CA SER A 79 14.36 6.93 -13.74
C SER A 79 13.45 5.82 -14.31
N HIS A 80 12.70 6.14 -15.37
CA HIS A 80 11.90 5.16 -16.10
C HIS A 80 11.96 5.34 -17.62
N ARG A 81 11.69 4.26 -18.37
CA ARG A 81 11.55 4.26 -19.83
C ARG A 81 10.37 3.39 -20.23
N ILE A 82 9.48 3.95 -21.05
CA ILE A 82 8.37 3.20 -21.66
C ILE A 82 8.86 2.70 -23.02
N VAL A 83 8.79 1.40 -23.24
CA VAL A 83 9.22 0.73 -24.46
C VAL A 83 8.00 0.16 -25.15
N LYS A 84 7.67 0.68 -26.34
CA LYS A 84 6.56 0.16 -27.15
C LYS A 84 6.98 -1.10 -27.91
N PRO A 85 6.02 -1.96 -28.30
CA PRO A 85 6.32 -3.07 -29.17
C PRO A 85 6.91 -2.55 -30.49
N GLY A 86 8.08 -3.09 -30.88
CA GLY A 86 8.78 -2.67 -32.09
C GLY A 86 9.71 -1.46 -31.93
N ASP A 87 9.75 -0.82 -30.77
CA ASP A 87 10.73 0.23 -30.51
C ASP A 87 12.14 -0.36 -30.39
N PHE A 88 13.08 0.21 -31.14
CA PHE A 88 14.49 -0.09 -30.98
C PHE A 88 15.00 0.56 -29.69
N THR A 89 15.56 -0.26 -28.80
CA THR A 89 16.17 0.22 -27.56
C THR A 89 17.67 0.00 -27.60
N THR A 90 18.43 1.01 -27.18
CA THR A 90 19.88 0.91 -27.02
C THR A 90 20.22 0.05 -25.80
N MET A 91 21.30 -0.73 -25.89
CA MET A 91 21.86 -1.57 -24.81
C MET A 91 22.68 -0.75 -23.78
N ASP A 92 22.18 0.43 -23.39
CA ASP A 92 22.72 1.22 -22.28
C ASP A 92 22.16 0.67 -20.96
N TYR A 93 23.02 0.09 -20.13
CA TYR A 93 22.65 -0.51 -18.85
C TYR A 93 22.61 0.52 -17.71
N ARG A 94 21.43 0.71 -17.12
CA ARG A 94 21.20 1.59 -15.96
C ARG A 94 20.41 0.85 -14.87
N PRO A 95 21.06 0.39 -13.78
CA PRO A 95 20.41 -0.43 -12.77
C PRO A 95 19.23 0.27 -12.08
N GLU A 96 19.30 1.59 -11.94
CA GLU A 96 18.25 2.41 -11.31
C GLU A 96 17.01 2.62 -12.21
N ARG A 97 17.11 2.33 -13.52
CA ARG A 97 16.06 2.63 -14.48
C ARG A 97 15.04 1.51 -14.58
N LEU A 98 13.76 1.85 -14.40
CA LEU A 98 12.65 0.94 -14.66
C LEU A 98 12.26 1.01 -16.15
N ASN A 99 12.50 -0.08 -16.89
CA ASN A 99 11.96 -0.27 -18.23
C ASN A 99 10.57 -0.88 -18.14
N ILE A 100 9.60 -0.28 -18.81
CA ILE A 100 8.20 -0.71 -18.84
C ILE A 100 7.89 -1.10 -20.28
N HIS A 101 7.62 -2.38 -20.51
CA HIS A 101 7.31 -2.91 -21.84
C HIS A 101 5.81 -2.95 -22.04
N LEU A 102 5.35 -2.28 -23.09
CA LEU A 102 3.95 -2.29 -23.49
C LEU A 102 3.66 -3.40 -24.52
N ASP A 103 2.40 -3.82 -24.57
CA ASP A 103 1.86 -4.64 -25.63
C ASP A 103 1.31 -3.79 -26.80
N GLU A 104 0.74 -4.46 -27.81
CA GLU A 104 0.10 -3.81 -28.96
C GLU A 104 -1.15 -2.99 -28.59
N ASN A 105 -1.75 -3.26 -27.43
CA ASN A 105 -2.92 -2.55 -26.91
C ASN A 105 -2.54 -1.38 -25.99
N GLU A 106 -1.25 -1.10 -25.84
CA GLU A 106 -0.65 -0.11 -24.92
C GLU A 106 -0.85 -0.43 -23.42
N ASN A 107 -1.09 -1.69 -23.09
CA ASN A 107 -1.10 -2.17 -21.72
C ASN A 107 0.30 -2.62 -21.32
N VAL A 108 0.63 -2.49 -20.04
CA VAL A 108 1.91 -3.00 -19.52
C VAL A 108 1.90 -4.53 -19.54
N ARG A 109 2.89 -5.10 -20.22
CA ARG A 109 3.11 -6.54 -20.33
C ARG A 109 4.18 -7.03 -19.36
N ASP A 110 5.29 -6.29 -19.25
CA ASP A 110 6.43 -6.67 -18.42
C ASP A 110 7.19 -5.41 -17.97
N VAL A 111 7.98 -5.55 -16.89
CA VAL A 111 8.83 -4.49 -16.35
C VAL A 111 10.20 -5.04 -16.00
N ASN A 112 11.29 -4.31 -16.26
CA ASN A 112 12.63 -4.77 -15.92
C ASN A 112 13.56 -3.62 -15.54
N TYR A 113 14.51 -3.87 -14.63
CA TYR A 113 15.55 -2.92 -14.29
C TYR A 113 16.77 -3.10 -15.19
N GLY A 114 17.34 -1.98 -15.65
CA GLY A 114 18.54 -1.96 -16.49
C GLY A 114 18.55 -0.91 -17.57
#